data_AF-A0ABD3QHI6-F1
#
_entry.id   AF-A0ABD3QHI6-F1
#
_cell.length_a   1.000
_cell.length_b   1.000
_cell.length_c   1.000
_cell.angle_alpha   90.00
_cell.angle_beta   90.00
_cell.angle_gamma   90.00
#
_symmetry.space_group_name_H-M   'P 1'
#
loop_
_entity.id
_entity.type
_entity.pdbx_description
1 polymer ?
#
loop_
_entity_poly.entity_id
_entity_poly.type
_entity_poly.pdbx_seq_one_letter_code
_entity_poly.pdbx_strand_id
1 'polypeptide(L)'
;MSPLLSSFRPLSRSHHRVPDRISRSSRNPCRHASSSSSSSSSETAQTKRLQTLADLANTAIQSHGKEIFKTFDAQVAVLTTPTTTSTNDDFQIRHLRLGLRATSPTKSNDIVASYPLYESDGSGLALSPSLATKLVYKDVLPPGYDGWTGDVGLLALLLLHEMARLDVSNAAGNDDSNSGKMDLPRRSPGIQSLMDAWIVSLPTPEEMHALHPLQWDEDDQEILQSSSTKKIYRLLDDIDDDSSWLEEKVWSENRIRFPPTVTLRIDGTDNGEETRPCFTQQGFRYAVSLVRSRSFFLDGSLRLLPYLDYANHDDEGRELVGGGVGTLWGSAKGALLKSCRALTAGEEVRISYGPKGPVEYLLDHGFVPKMCGGSGGTTTTASSSSSSASMITAELTFEIEESDRFRDDKLDILEYETYDAAPMEPVQVFDVRGGVGATGEPDPAMIQFLRLVKLGGKDAFLLESIFRKEVWGFMSAPVSEENERLVVNAVIDACQNALSEMEGHDKPTNENDENNNTSTLSENQQLCAMVRNAERQALERTYIYMKQEAEALDLKEYYQQRRLKSLGLDSEWSPENDDVGWGGNRVPGGADYDW
;
A
#
# COMPACT_ATOMS: atom_id res chain seq x y z
N MET A 1 -19.27 -38.66 27.65
CA MET A 1 -18.06 -37.85 27.89
C MET A 1 -17.53 -37.46 26.53
N SER A 2 -17.93 -36.28 26.06
CA SER A 2 -17.64 -35.72 24.75
C SER A 2 -17.10 -34.31 24.99
N PRO A 3 -16.05 -33.83 24.31
CA PRO A 3 -15.68 -32.43 24.39
C PRO A 3 -16.50 -31.63 23.37
N LEU A 4 -17.06 -30.53 23.86
CA LEU A 4 -17.78 -29.52 23.10
C LEU A 4 -16.79 -28.75 22.21
N LEU A 5 -16.95 -28.89 20.89
CA LEU A 5 -16.32 -28.02 19.88
C LEU A 5 -17.12 -26.71 19.81
N SER A 6 -16.50 -25.61 20.23
CA SER A 6 -17.01 -24.26 20.01
C SER A 6 -16.75 -23.86 18.56
N SER A 7 -17.82 -23.77 17.77
CA SER A 7 -17.79 -23.21 16.42
C SER A 7 -17.47 -21.71 16.48
N PHE A 8 -16.30 -21.30 15.99
CA PHE A 8 -16.06 -19.92 15.59
C PHE A 8 -16.85 -19.65 14.30
N ARG A 9 -17.78 -18.70 14.35
CA ARG A 9 -18.40 -18.12 13.16
C ARG A 9 -17.63 -16.85 12.80
N PRO A 10 -17.22 -16.66 11.53
CA PRO A 10 -16.86 -15.33 11.05
C PRO A 10 -18.11 -14.43 11.12
N LEU A 11 -17.94 -13.20 11.58
CA LEU A 11 -18.97 -12.17 11.45
C LEU A 11 -19.24 -11.96 9.96
N SER A 12 -20.46 -12.28 9.50
CA SER A 12 -20.85 -12.06 8.11
C SER A 12 -20.80 -10.57 7.80
N ARG A 13 -20.09 -10.18 6.75
CA ARG A 13 -20.22 -8.87 6.08
C ARG A 13 -21.70 -8.69 5.70
N SER A 14 -22.45 -7.93 6.49
CA SER A 14 -23.78 -7.47 6.10
C SER A 14 -23.59 -6.16 5.34
N HIS A 15 -23.76 -6.19 4.02
CA HIS A 15 -23.97 -4.98 3.24
C HIS A 15 -25.25 -4.30 3.71
N HIS A 16 -25.13 -3.30 4.59
CA HIS A 16 -26.18 -2.33 4.80
C HIS A 16 -26.10 -1.30 3.68
N ARG A 17 -27.03 -1.40 2.73
CA ARG A 17 -27.41 -0.28 1.87
C ARG A 17 -27.88 0.86 2.77
N VAL A 18 -27.05 1.88 2.94
CA VAL A 18 -27.44 3.16 3.51
C VAL A 18 -28.28 3.89 2.44
N PRO A 19 -29.50 4.35 2.76
CA PRO A 19 -30.29 5.14 1.82
C PRO A 19 -29.75 6.56 1.73
N ASP A 20 -29.61 7.06 0.50
CA ASP A 20 -29.32 8.46 0.18
C ASP A 20 -30.21 9.41 1.00
N ARG A 21 -29.58 10.11 1.94
CA ARG A 21 -30.22 11.22 2.64
C ARG A 21 -29.29 12.43 2.61
N ILE A 22 -29.41 13.18 1.52
CA ILE A 22 -28.89 14.54 1.35
C ILE A 22 -29.44 15.41 2.48
N SER A 23 -28.65 15.65 3.52
CA SER A 23 -28.90 16.72 4.49
C SER A 23 -28.06 17.93 4.09
N ARG A 24 -28.75 18.97 3.58
CA ARG A 24 -28.17 20.30 3.34
C ARG A 24 -27.68 20.89 4.66
N SER A 25 -26.37 20.88 4.89
CA SER A 25 -25.72 21.72 5.89
C SER A 25 -25.45 23.10 5.30
N SER A 26 -25.65 24.14 6.11
CA SER A 26 -25.64 25.54 5.71
C SER A 26 -24.25 26.01 5.28
N ARG A 27 -24.18 26.59 4.08
CA ARG A 27 -23.02 27.29 3.52
C ARG A 27 -22.52 28.38 4.47
N ASN A 28 -21.27 28.26 4.93
CA ASN A 28 -20.46 29.42 5.32
C ASN A 28 -19.70 29.91 4.09
N PRO A 29 -19.63 31.23 3.82
CA PRO A 29 -19.00 31.74 2.63
C PRO A 29 -17.47 31.65 2.71
N CYS A 30 -16.87 30.95 1.74
CA CYS A 30 -15.43 30.93 1.48
C CYS A 30 -14.91 32.37 1.31
N ARG A 31 -14.00 32.78 2.20
CA ARG A 31 -13.12 33.93 1.96
C ARG A 31 -11.79 33.39 1.46
N HIS A 32 -11.62 33.35 0.15
CA HIS A 32 -10.28 33.25 -0.46
C HIS A 32 -9.57 34.58 -0.26
N ALA A 33 -8.60 34.60 0.65
CA ALA A 33 -7.61 35.66 0.71
C ALA A 33 -6.50 35.32 -0.30
N SER A 34 -6.50 36.01 -1.43
CA SER A 34 -5.37 36.04 -2.35
C SER A 34 -4.21 36.82 -1.69
N SER A 35 -3.26 36.11 -1.10
CA SER A 35 -2.06 36.70 -0.51
C SER A 35 -0.86 36.55 -1.44
N SER A 36 -0.67 37.51 -2.35
CA SER A 36 0.49 37.56 -3.25
C SER A 36 1.65 38.43 -2.72
N SER A 37 1.74 38.67 -1.42
CA SER A 37 2.82 39.48 -0.81
C SER A 37 3.42 38.95 0.50
N SER A 38 3.13 37.70 0.92
CA SER A 38 3.54 37.12 2.21
C SER A 38 4.45 35.87 2.14
N SER A 39 4.88 35.43 0.96
CA SER A 39 5.55 34.14 0.78
C SER A 39 6.94 34.05 1.43
N SER A 40 7.75 35.12 1.36
CA SER A 40 9.15 35.08 1.84
C SER A 40 9.29 34.95 3.35
N SER A 41 8.37 35.53 4.14
CA SER A 41 8.37 35.41 5.60
C SER A 41 7.94 34.03 6.08
N SER A 42 7.02 33.38 5.35
CA SER A 42 6.52 32.04 5.66
C SER A 42 7.59 30.97 5.43
N GLU A 43 8.26 31.00 4.28
CA GLU A 43 9.29 30.02 3.91
C GLU A 43 10.51 30.08 4.85
N THR A 44 10.87 31.29 5.29
CA THR A 44 11.94 31.50 6.27
C THR A 44 11.57 30.90 7.65
N ALA A 45 10.32 31.06 8.08
CA ALA A 45 9.83 30.50 9.34
C ALA A 45 9.77 28.96 9.30
N GLN A 46 9.30 28.39 8.19
CA GLN A 46 9.27 26.94 7.99
C GLN A 46 10.68 26.35 7.95
N THR A 47 11.61 26.98 7.23
CA THR A 47 13.02 26.57 7.21
C THR A 47 13.62 26.57 8.61
N LYS A 48 13.38 27.63 9.39
CA LYS A 48 13.85 27.74 10.78
C LYS A 48 13.25 26.63 11.67
N ARG A 49 11.95 26.34 11.51
CA ARG A 49 11.28 25.24 12.22
C ARG A 49 11.92 23.90 11.88
N LEU A 50 12.04 23.56 10.60
CA LEU A 50 12.65 22.29 10.17
C LEU A 50 14.10 22.17 10.62
N GLN A 51 14.87 23.26 10.62
CA GLN A 51 16.24 23.25 11.13
C GLN A 51 16.27 22.96 12.63
N THR A 52 15.37 23.57 13.40
CA THR A 52 15.23 23.30 14.85
C THR A 52 14.90 21.83 15.10
N LEU A 53 13.99 21.24 14.31
CA LEU A 53 13.63 19.83 14.41
C LEU A 53 14.81 18.89 14.04
N ALA A 54 15.56 19.24 12.99
CA ALA A 54 16.75 18.50 12.60
C ALA A 54 17.83 18.55 13.69
N ASP A 55 18.05 19.73 14.29
CA ASP A 55 19.03 19.93 15.37
C ASP A 55 18.63 19.15 16.63
N LEU A 56 17.33 19.10 16.96
CA LEU A 56 16.80 18.30 18.07
C LEU A 56 17.07 16.80 17.86
N ALA A 57 16.73 16.28 16.67
CA ALA A 57 16.97 14.89 16.31
C ALA A 57 18.46 14.54 16.33
N ASN A 58 19.31 15.39 15.77
CA ASN A 58 20.77 15.19 15.78
C ASN A 58 21.37 15.27 17.18
N THR A 59 20.85 16.14 18.04
CA THR A 59 21.28 16.23 19.44
C THR A 59 20.95 14.94 20.20
N ALA A 60 19.77 14.36 19.97
CA ALA A 60 19.38 13.08 20.53
C ALA A 60 20.27 11.94 20.00
N ILE A 61 20.55 11.90 18.69
CA ILE A 61 21.49 10.94 18.07
C ILE A 61 22.89 11.07 18.67
N GLN A 62 23.42 12.28 18.84
CA GLN A 62 24.76 12.49 19.40
C GLN A 62 24.85 12.05 20.86
N SER A 63 23.78 12.31 21.64
CA SER A 63 23.74 12.01 23.07
C SER A 63 23.50 10.53 23.35
N HIS A 64 22.60 9.90 22.60
CA HIS A 64 22.08 8.56 22.91
C HIS A 64 22.17 7.56 21.76
N GLY A 65 22.52 7.99 20.55
CA GLY A 65 22.53 7.13 19.38
C GLY A 65 23.45 5.91 19.50
N LYS A 66 24.57 6.03 20.23
CA LYS A 66 25.49 4.90 20.48
C LYS A 66 24.88 3.79 21.35
N GLU A 67 23.81 4.07 22.09
CA GLU A 67 23.10 3.07 22.90
C GLU A 67 22.28 2.11 22.02
N ILE A 68 21.88 2.55 20.82
CA ILE A 68 20.93 1.81 19.97
C ILE A 68 21.43 1.55 18.55
N PHE A 69 21.99 2.55 17.88
CA PHE A 69 22.47 2.40 16.53
C PHE A 69 23.78 1.62 16.54
N LYS A 70 23.86 0.60 15.69
CA LYS A 70 25.15 -0.06 15.41
C LYS A 70 25.98 0.74 14.41
N THR A 71 25.31 1.31 13.43
CA THR A 71 25.88 2.25 12.46
C THR A 71 24.90 3.39 12.29
N PHE A 72 25.39 4.62 12.22
CA PHE A 72 24.61 5.80 11.86
C PHE A 72 25.55 6.86 11.26
N ASP A 73 25.96 6.63 10.02
CA ASP A 73 26.87 7.48 9.25
C ASP A 73 26.10 8.54 8.45
N ALA A 74 25.06 9.09 9.08
CA ALA A 74 24.19 10.12 8.54
C ALA A 74 23.80 11.13 9.63
N GLN A 75 23.20 12.24 9.22
CA GLN A 75 22.55 13.22 10.09
C GLN A 75 21.22 13.65 9.47
N VAL A 76 20.26 14.02 10.32
CA VAL A 76 19.01 14.63 9.88
C VAL A 76 19.31 16.05 9.42
N ALA A 77 18.79 16.46 8.27
CA ALA A 77 19.04 17.79 7.73
C ALA A 77 17.81 18.33 7.00
N VAL A 78 17.70 19.65 6.95
CA VAL A 78 16.78 20.31 6.03
C VAL A 78 17.35 20.15 4.61
N LEU A 79 16.51 19.62 3.73
CA LEU A 79 16.84 19.44 2.33
C LEU A 79 16.12 20.52 1.53
N THR A 80 16.93 21.32 0.85
CA THR A 80 16.47 22.29 -0.13
C THR A 80 16.62 21.71 -1.53
N THR A 81 15.64 21.96 -2.37
CA THR A 81 15.70 21.59 -3.78
C THR A 81 16.87 22.32 -4.44
N PRO A 82 17.72 21.64 -5.23
CA PRO A 82 18.76 22.32 -5.98
C PRO A 82 18.13 23.37 -6.92
N THR A 83 18.55 24.62 -6.80
CA THR A 83 18.06 25.76 -7.62
C THR A 83 18.43 25.67 -9.10
N THR A 84 19.10 24.59 -9.55
CA THR A 84 19.79 24.52 -10.83
C THR A 84 19.07 23.74 -11.94
N THR A 85 17.91 23.13 -11.70
CA THR A 85 17.08 22.55 -12.78
C THR A 85 15.84 23.40 -13.01
N SER A 86 15.97 24.40 -13.89
CA SER A 86 14.93 25.36 -14.27
C SER A 86 13.83 24.78 -15.18
N THR A 87 13.59 23.48 -15.16
CA THR A 87 12.45 22.89 -15.85
C THR A 87 11.27 22.88 -14.89
N ASN A 88 10.11 23.38 -15.34
CA ASN A 88 8.86 23.39 -14.57
C ASN A 88 8.38 22.01 -14.08
N ASP A 89 9.09 20.94 -14.46
CA ASP A 89 8.63 19.57 -14.52
C ASP A 89 8.59 18.80 -13.19
N ASP A 90 8.92 19.43 -12.06
CA ASP A 90 8.92 18.72 -10.78
C ASP A 90 8.46 19.57 -9.59
N PHE A 91 7.18 19.96 -9.64
CA PHE A 91 6.54 20.69 -8.55
C PHE A 91 6.56 19.92 -7.22
N GLN A 92 6.56 18.59 -7.28
CA GLN A 92 6.54 17.70 -6.13
C GLN A 92 7.81 17.83 -5.26
N ILE A 93 8.96 18.21 -5.83
CA ILE A 93 10.22 18.35 -5.06
C ILE A 93 10.37 19.75 -4.43
N ARG A 94 9.43 20.68 -4.66
CA ARG A 94 9.56 22.07 -4.18
C ARG A 94 9.36 22.23 -2.67
N HIS A 95 8.86 21.22 -1.97
CA HIS A 95 8.64 21.29 -0.54
C HIS A 95 9.95 21.17 0.24
N LEU A 96 10.18 22.13 1.13
CA LEU A 96 11.15 22.02 2.21
C LEU A 96 10.82 20.79 3.04
N ARG A 97 11.81 19.92 3.25
CA ARG A 97 11.62 18.65 3.96
C ARG A 97 12.82 18.28 4.79
N LEU A 98 12.61 17.39 5.75
CA LEU A 98 13.69 16.69 6.42
C LEU A 98 14.18 15.52 5.56
N GLY A 99 15.44 15.19 5.69
CA GLY A 99 15.95 13.90 5.25
C GLY A 99 17.32 13.59 5.82
N LEU A 100 17.94 12.51 5.34
CA LEU A 100 19.26 12.07 5.79
C LEU A 100 20.36 12.61 4.87
N ARG A 101 21.44 13.13 5.46
CA ARG A 101 22.70 13.43 4.75
C ARG A 101 23.83 12.58 5.28
N ALA A 102 24.64 12.01 4.38
CA ALA A 102 25.81 11.24 4.76
C ALA A 102 26.82 12.11 5.53
N THR A 103 27.33 11.64 6.66
CA THR A 103 28.34 12.37 7.46
C THR A 103 29.78 11.99 7.06
N SER A 104 29.93 10.86 6.36
CA SER A 104 31.20 10.37 5.83
C SER A 104 31.00 9.75 4.44
N PRO A 105 32.06 9.62 3.63
CA PRO A 105 31.96 8.92 2.34
C PRO A 105 31.59 7.45 2.54
N THR A 106 30.65 6.95 1.75
CA THR A 106 30.23 5.54 1.75
C THR A 106 30.35 4.94 0.35
N LYS A 107 30.63 3.65 0.25
CA LYS A 107 30.59 2.90 -1.02
C LYS A 107 29.18 2.39 -1.26
N SER A 108 28.88 1.96 -2.48
CA SER A 108 27.64 1.22 -2.77
C SER A 108 27.57 -0.03 -1.90
N ASN A 109 26.37 -0.31 -1.35
CA ASN A 109 26.05 -1.38 -0.40
C ASN A 109 26.62 -1.25 1.01
N ASP A 110 27.31 -0.16 1.34
CA ASP A 110 27.70 0.08 2.73
C ASP A 110 26.45 0.35 3.58
N ILE A 111 26.47 -0.13 4.82
CA ILE A 111 25.42 0.15 5.79
C ILE A 111 25.61 1.59 6.25
N VAL A 112 24.63 2.45 5.98
CA VAL A 112 24.63 3.85 6.41
C VAL A 112 24.01 3.97 7.80
N ALA A 113 22.92 3.24 8.06
CA ALA A 113 22.27 3.22 9.36
C ALA A 113 21.71 1.84 9.70
N SER A 114 21.79 1.44 10.97
CA SER A 114 21.19 0.18 11.45
C SER A 114 20.92 0.19 12.95
N TYR A 115 19.83 -0.47 13.35
CA TYR A 115 19.53 -0.77 14.76
C TYR A 115 18.71 -2.05 14.94
N PRO A 116 18.81 -2.71 16.11
CA PRO A 116 18.00 -3.88 16.46
C PRO A 116 16.54 -3.52 16.72
N LEU A 117 15.60 -4.39 16.33
CA LEU A 117 14.16 -4.08 16.41
C LEU A 117 13.58 -4.15 17.84
N TYR A 118 14.04 -5.10 18.66
CA TYR A 118 13.57 -5.33 20.06
C TYR A 118 12.03 -5.22 20.26
N GLU A 119 11.28 -6.02 19.50
CA GLU A 119 9.81 -5.89 19.44
C GLU A 119 9.07 -6.56 20.61
N SER A 120 9.72 -7.47 21.33
CA SER A 120 9.05 -8.35 22.30
C SER A 120 8.56 -7.64 23.56
N ASP A 121 9.23 -6.56 23.97
CA ASP A 121 8.94 -5.83 25.21
C ASP A 121 8.74 -4.33 24.98
N GLY A 122 8.77 -3.87 23.72
CA GLY A 122 8.63 -2.46 23.35
C GLY A 122 9.76 -1.55 23.85
N SER A 123 10.89 -2.12 24.29
CA SER A 123 12.03 -1.35 24.80
C SER A 123 12.81 -0.63 23.68
N GLY A 124 12.67 -1.08 22.43
CA GLY A 124 13.35 -0.52 21.26
C GLY A 124 12.70 0.73 20.65
N LEU A 125 13.28 1.18 19.52
CA LEU A 125 12.75 2.27 18.69
C LEU A 125 11.68 1.79 17.70
N ALA A 126 11.78 0.57 17.19
CA ALA A 126 10.83 0.08 16.19
C ALA A 126 9.44 -0.10 16.79
N LEU A 127 8.42 0.34 16.07
CA LEU A 127 7.03 0.06 16.40
C LEU A 127 6.49 -0.99 15.44
N SER A 128 5.79 -1.99 15.96
CA SER A 128 5.17 -3.05 15.18
C SER A 128 3.71 -3.27 15.61
N PRO A 129 2.83 -3.75 14.73
CA PRO A 129 1.44 -4.10 15.08
C PRO A 129 1.34 -5.06 16.27
N SER A 130 2.30 -5.99 16.38
CA SER A 130 2.35 -6.93 17.49
C SER A 130 2.58 -6.27 18.85
N LEU A 131 3.30 -5.14 18.89
CA LEU A 131 3.51 -4.36 20.11
C LEU A 131 2.19 -3.74 20.58
N ALA A 132 1.34 -3.30 19.65
CA ALA A 132 0.03 -2.74 19.96
C ALA A 132 -0.85 -3.78 20.65
N THR A 133 -1.02 -4.94 20.02
CA THR A 133 -1.96 -5.98 20.49
C THR A 133 -1.46 -6.77 21.70
N LYS A 134 -0.14 -7.02 21.80
CA LYS A 134 0.41 -7.88 22.86
C LYS A 134 0.84 -7.14 24.12
N LEU A 135 1.10 -5.83 24.02
CA LEU A 135 1.63 -5.06 25.14
C LEU A 135 0.80 -3.81 25.45
N VAL A 136 0.70 -2.86 24.53
CA VAL A 136 0.14 -1.52 24.83
C VAL A 136 -1.38 -1.55 25.02
N TYR A 137 -2.08 -2.33 24.18
CA TYR A 137 -3.54 -2.40 24.15
C TYR A 137 -4.07 -3.79 24.52
N LYS A 138 -3.25 -4.68 25.07
CA LYS A 138 -3.61 -6.07 25.38
C LYS A 138 -4.90 -6.19 26.22
N ASP A 139 -5.05 -5.30 27.20
CA ASP A 139 -6.19 -5.29 28.12
C ASP A 139 -7.23 -4.21 27.77
N VAL A 140 -7.12 -3.63 26.56
CA VAL A 140 -8.00 -2.56 26.05
C VAL A 140 -8.75 -3.02 24.81
N LEU A 141 -8.04 -3.61 23.86
CA LEU A 141 -8.63 -4.14 22.64
C LEU A 141 -9.10 -5.59 22.85
N PRO A 142 -10.21 -6.00 22.22
CA PRO A 142 -10.67 -7.37 22.31
C PRO A 142 -9.62 -8.33 21.69
N PRO A 143 -9.53 -9.58 22.17
CA PRO A 143 -8.62 -10.57 21.60
C PRO A 143 -8.88 -10.75 20.10
N GLY A 144 -7.82 -10.63 19.30
CA GLY A 144 -7.91 -10.75 17.83
C GLY A 144 -8.45 -9.51 17.13
N TYR A 145 -8.50 -8.36 17.79
CA TYR A 145 -8.75 -7.09 17.11
C TYR A 145 -7.67 -6.84 16.06
N ASP A 146 -8.11 -6.71 14.81
CA ASP A 146 -7.30 -6.31 13.66
C ASP A 146 -7.76 -4.96 13.08
N GLY A 147 -8.99 -4.53 13.42
CA GLY A 147 -9.60 -3.33 12.84
C GLY A 147 -9.93 -3.49 11.35
N TRP A 148 -10.51 -2.45 10.75
CA TRP A 148 -10.71 -2.36 9.29
C TRP A 148 -9.43 -1.93 8.57
N THR A 149 -8.56 -1.18 9.24
CA THR A 149 -7.28 -0.68 8.74
C THR A 149 -6.09 -1.62 9.02
N GLY A 150 -6.32 -2.76 9.69
CA GLY A 150 -5.33 -3.80 9.91
C GLY A 150 -4.09 -3.32 10.69
N ASP A 151 -2.93 -3.84 10.28
CA ASP A 151 -1.61 -3.47 10.80
C ASP A 151 -1.34 -1.95 10.79
N VAL A 152 -1.87 -1.22 9.80
CA VAL A 152 -1.70 0.24 9.70
C VAL A 152 -2.42 0.95 10.85
N GLY A 153 -3.65 0.53 11.17
CA GLY A 153 -4.42 1.06 12.30
C GLY A 153 -3.75 0.78 13.65
N LEU A 154 -3.22 -0.43 13.82
CA LEU A 154 -2.49 -0.80 15.03
C LEU A 154 -1.23 0.05 15.24
N LEU A 155 -0.48 0.33 14.17
CA LEU A 155 0.66 1.25 14.21
C LEU A 155 0.21 2.71 14.45
N ALA A 156 -0.93 3.13 13.89
CA ALA A 156 -1.48 4.47 14.12
C ALA A 156 -1.86 4.66 15.59
N LEU A 157 -2.46 3.66 16.23
CA LEU A 157 -2.72 3.66 17.67
C LEU A 157 -1.44 3.82 18.49
N LEU A 158 -0.38 3.05 18.17
CA LEU A 158 0.92 3.21 18.83
C LEU A 158 1.49 4.62 18.65
N LEU A 159 1.36 5.19 17.45
CA LEU A 159 1.86 6.53 17.16
C LEU A 159 1.12 7.61 17.97
N LEU A 160 -0.21 7.56 18.00
CA LEU A 160 -1.03 8.43 18.85
C LEU A 160 -0.64 8.30 20.31
N HIS A 161 -0.31 7.08 20.73
CA HIS A 161 0.11 6.80 22.09
C HIS A 161 1.45 7.46 22.44
N GLU A 162 2.44 7.40 21.54
CA GLU A 162 3.72 8.10 21.72
C GLU A 162 3.55 9.62 21.70
N MET A 163 2.61 10.16 20.92
CA MET A 163 2.26 11.59 20.97
C MET A 163 1.65 12.00 22.32
N ALA A 164 0.73 11.20 22.87
CA ALA A 164 0.11 11.45 24.18
C ALA A 164 1.10 11.37 25.34
N ARG A 165 2.13 10.54 25.22
CA ARG A 165 3.22 10.44 26.20
C ARG A 165 4.01 11.74 26.33
N LEU A 166 4.13 12.50 25.25
CA LEU A 166 4.88 13.77 25.18
C LEU A 166 4.06 15.00 25.60
N ASP A 167 2.77 14.83 25.86
CA ASP A 167 1.89 15.95 26.15
C ASP A 167 2.34 16.71 27.40
N VAL A 168 2.63 17.99 27.23
CA VAL A 168 3.14 18.89 28.30
C VAL A 168 2.08 19.08 29.39
N SER A 169 0.79 18.97 29.02
CA SER A 169 -0.31 19.07 29.98
C SER A 169 -0.26 17.98 31.06
N ASN A 170 0.37 16.83 30.75
CA ASN A 170 0.53 15.70 31.66
C ASN A 170 1.75 15.81 32.59
N ALA A 171 2.65 16.78 32.36
CA ALA A 171 3.87 16.99 33.17
C ALA A 171 3.63 17.83 34.43
N ALA A 172 2.50 18.57 34.51
CA ALA A 172 2.21 19.48 35.62
C ALA A 172 1.56 18.80 36.85
N GLY A 173 1.13 17.54 36.74
CA GLY A 173 0.53 16.76 37.83
C GLY A 173 1.53 15.83 38.49
N ASN A 174 2.28 16.32 39.47
CA ASN A 174 3.30 15.59 40.23
C ASN A 174 2.72 14.63 41.29
N ASP A 175 1.51 14.10 41.06
CA ASP A 175 0.82 13.24 42.02
C ASP A 175 0.93 11.78 41.55
N ASP A 176 1.73 10.98 42.27
CA ASP A 176 2.04 9.56 42.06
C ASP A 176 0.81 8.62 42.10
N SER A 177 -0.41 9.17 42.12
CA SER A 177 -1.63 8.40 42.01
C SER A 177 -1.79 7.91 40.58
N ASN A 178 -1.60 6.60 40.43
CA ASN A 178 -1.62 5.79 39.21
C ASN A 178 -2.97 5.77 38.45
N SER A 179 -3.79 6.83 38.56
CA SER A 179 -5.17 6.87 38.08
C SER A 179 -5.24 7.39 36.65
N GLY A 180 -4.90 6.54 35.67
CA GLY A 180 -5.35 6.72 34.27
C GLY A 180 -4.26 6.76 33.21
N LYS A 181 -2.97 6.74 33.57
CA LYS A 181 -1.88 6.62 32.58
C LYS A 181 -1.81 5.17 32.08
N MET A 182 -1.69 5.00 30.76
CA MET A 182 -1.55 3.70 30.12
C MET A 182 -0.23 3.03 30.53
N ASP A 183 -0.24 1.72 30.76
CA ASP A 183 0.99 0.95 31.01
C ASP A 183 1.84 0.96 29.74
N LEU A 184 2.79 1.90 29.72
CA LEU A 184 3.70 2.11 28.61
C LEU A 184 4.87 1.13 28.65
N PRO A 185 5.38 0.70 27.48
CA PRO A 185 6.67 0.02 27.42
C PRO A 185 7.75 0.90 28.08
N ARG A 186 8.50 0.28 29.00
CA ARG A 186 9.58 0.97 29.70
C ARG A 186 10.81 1.00 28.80
N ARG A 187 11.10 2.17 28.23
CA ARG A 187 12.32 2.43 27.47
C ARG A 187 13.41 3.00 28.37
N SER A 188 14.67 2.80 27.98
CA SER A 188 15.77 3.52 28.63
C SER A 188 15.60 5.04 28.39
N PRO A 189 16.13 5.90 29.28
CA PRO A 189 16.05 7.35 29.08
C PRO A 189 16.59 7.81 27.71
N GLY A 190 17.66 7.17 27.22
CA GLY A 190 18.24 7.50 25.92
C GLY A 190 17.35 7.13 24.73
N ILE A 191 16.73 5.95 24.75
CA ILE A 191 15.77 5.55 23.71
C ILE A 191 14.53 6.44 23.77
N GLN A 192 14.07 6.80 24.97
CA GLN A 192 12.93 7.71 25.09
C GLN A 192 13.26 9.10 24.50
N SER A 193 14.44 9.65 24.81
CA SER A 193 14.87 10.92 24.22
C SER A 193 14.93 10.88 22.68
N LEU A 194 15.35 9.75 22.11
CA LEU A 194 15.33 9.54 20.66
C LEU A 194 13.89 9.49 20.11
N MET A 195 12.98 8.76 20.76
CA MET A 195 11.56 8.72 20.38
C MET A 195 10.92 10.11 20.44
N ASP A 196 11.18 10.84 21.53
CA ASP A 196 10.64 12.17 21.78
C ASP A 196 11.01 13.14 20.65
N ALA A 197 12.30 13.19 20.29
CA ALA A 197 12.78 14.01 19.18
C ALA A 197 12.19 13.59 17.82
N TRP A 198 12.02 12.28 17.59
CA TRP A 198 11.40 11.78 16.36
C TRP A 198 9.93 12.17 16.25
N ILE A 199 9.12 11.95 17.29
CA ILE A 199 7.68 12.30 17.28
C ILE A 199 7.46 13.79 17.02
N VAL A 200 8.25 14.65 17.67
CA VAL A 200 8.16 16.10 17.48
C VAL A 200 8.51 16.50 16.04
N SER A 201 9.45 15.79 15.41
CA SER A 201 9.86 16.06 14.02
C SER A 201 8.88 15.59 12.94
N LEU A 202 7.86 14.80 13.31
CA LEU A 202 6.87 14.33 12.35
C LEU A 202 6.10 15.52 11.73
N PRO A 203 5.69 15.42 10.45
CA PRO A 203 4.87 16.44 9.81
C PRO A 203 3.63 16.80 10.63
N THR A 204 3.31 18.09 10.71
CA THR A 204 2.11 18.54 11.42
C THR A 204 0.84 18.12 10.67
N PRO A 205 -0.33 18.14 11.32
CA PRO A 205 -1.61 17.93 10.61
C PRO A 205 -1.80 18.90 9.44
N GLU A 206 -1.38 20.16 9.59
CA GLU A 206 -1.44 21.16 8.52
C GLU A 206 -0.49 20.84 7.36
N GLU A 207 0.74 20.40 7.66
CA GLU A 207 1.68 19.93 6.64
C GLU A 207 1.11 18.69 5.92
N MET A 208 0.51 17.75 6.66
CA MET A 208 -0.08 16.54 6.06
C MET A 208 -1.30 16.82 5.18
N HIS A 209 -2.08 17.87 5.46
CA HIS A 209 -3.21 18.32 4.60
C HIS A 209 -2.73 18.65 3.19
N ALA A 210 -1.57 19.30 3.06
CA ALA A 210 -0.98 19.57 1.76
C ALA A 210 -0.31 18.33 1.12
N LEU A 211 0.23 17.43 1.94
CA LEU A 211 1.12 16.37 1.46
C LEU A 211 0.41 15.06 1.13
N HIS A 212 -0.72 14.71 1.76
CA HIS A 212 -1.22 13.33 1.72
C HIS A 212 -2.72 13.26 1.34
N PRO A 213 -3.13 12.40 0.39
CA PRO A 213 -4.52 12.34 -0.10
C PRO A 213 -5.57 12.07 0.97
N LEU A 214 -5.25 11.23 1.94
CA LEU A 214 -6.11 11.01 3.10
C LEU A 214 -6.38 12.28 3.90
N GLN A 215 -5.63 13.36 3.77
CA GLN A 215 -5.86 14.61 4.47
C GLN A 215 -6.38 15.72 3.57
N TRP A 216 -6.49 15.49 2.26
CA TRP A 216 -7.05 16.47 1.32
C TRP A 216 -8.50 16.82 1.65
N ASP A 217 -8.97 17.93 1.09
CA ASP A 217 -10.39 18.27 1.12
C ASP A 217 -11.21 17.29 0.27
N GLU A 218 -12.51 17.20 0.56
CA GLU A 218 -13.43 16.25 -0.08
C GLU A 218 -13.46 16.41 -1.61
N ASP A 219 -13.43 17.65 -2.11
CA ASP A 219 -13.41 17.95 -3.54
C ASP A 219 -12.18 17.33 -4.24
N ASP A 220 -10.99 17.41 -3.64
CA ASP A 220 -9.77 16.82 -4.19
C ASP A 220 -9.77 15.29 -4.05
N GLN A 221 -10.40 14.75 -3.00
CA GLN A 221 -10.60 13.30 -2.82
C GLN A 221 -11.55 12.73 -3.87
N GLU A 222 -12.60 13.46 -4.23
CA GLU A 222 -13.52 13.08 -5.31
C GLU A 222 -12.80 13.04 -6.67
N ILE A 223 -11.89 13.99 -6.91
CA ILE A 223 -11.05 13.98 -8.10
C ILE A 223 -10.14 12.75 -8.11
N LEU A 224 -9.51 12.38 -6.98
CA LEU A 224 -8.68 11.17 -6.93
C LEU A 224 -9.52 9.89 -7.11
N GLN A 225 -10.68 9.81 -6.47
CA GLN A 225 -11.63 8.70 -6.56
C GLN A 225 -12.03 8.40 -8.02
N SER A 226 -12.20 9.45 -8.82
CA SER A 226 -12.51 9.36 -10.24
C SER A 226 -11.29 9.13 -11.14
N SER A 227 -10.09 9.51 -10.68
CA SER A 227 -8.86 9.46 -11.48
C SER A 227 -8.16 8.11 -11.49
N SER A 228 -8.52 7.21 -10.58
CA SER A 228 -7.87 5.91 -10.43
C SER A 228 -8.87 4.76 -10.38
N THR A 229 -8.43 3.59 -10.83
CA THR A 229 -9.07 2.29 -10.61
C THR A 229 -9.06 1.88 -9.14
N LYS A 230 -8.05 2.30 -8.37
CA LYS A 230 -7.94 2.08 -6.93
C LYS A 230 -8.65 3.21 -6.17
N LYS A 231 -9.80 2.88 -5.60
CA LYS A 231 -10.74 3.86 -5.03
C LYS A 231 -10.35 4.29 -3.62
N ILE A 232 -10.09 5.58 -3.41
CA ILE A 232 -9.73 6.17 -2.10
C ILE A 232 -10.86 6.07 -1.08
N TYR A 233 -12.12 6.14 -1.49
CA TYR A 233 -13.25 6.13 -0.55
C TYR A 233 -13.35 4.86 0.29
N ARG A 234 -12.99 3.70 -0.26
CA ARG A 234 -12.94 2.47 0.53
C ARG A 234 -11.98 2.60 1.71
N LEU A 235 -10.81 3.20 1.48
CA LEU A 235 -9.81 3.42 2.53
C LEU A 235 -10.28 4.45 3.56
N LEU A 236 -11.00 5.50 3.12
CA LEU A 236 -11.56 6.49 4.03
C LEU A 236 -12.68 5.92 4.89
N ASP A 237 -13.58 5.12 4.30
CA ASP A 237 -14.63 4.41 5.02
C ASP A 237 -14.02 3.46 6.07
N ASP A 238 -13.00 2.67 5.71
CA ASP A 238 -12.30 1.78 6.65
C ASP A 238 -11.70 2.55 7.85
N ILE A 239 -11.14 3.75 7.62
CA ILE A 239 -10.58 4.62 8.68
C ILE A 239 -11.69 5.19 9.57
N ASP A 240 -12.80 5.62 8.96
CA ASP A 240 -13.92 6.23 9.67
C ASP A 240 -14.68 5.19 10.50
N ASP A 241 -14.87 3.97 9.99
CA ASP A 241 -15.46 2.84 10.72
C ASP A 241 -14.58 2.42 11.91
N ASP A 242 -13.27 2.28 11.70
CA ASP A 242 -12.33 1.94 12.79
C ASP A 242 -12.34 3.01 13.88
N SER A 243 -12.19 4.28 13.50
CA SER A 243 -12.12 5.37 14.48
C SER A 243 -13.45 5.58 15.20
N SER A 244 -14.59 5.38 14.54
CA SER A 244 -15.91 5.41 15.17
C SER A 244 -16.07 4.29 16.19
N TRP A 245 -15.64 3.08 15.84
CA TRP A 245 -15.65 1.95 16.76
C TRP A 245 -14.73 2.18 17.96
N LEU A 246 -13.51 2.67 17.73
CA LEU A 246 -12.53 2.98 18.78
C LEU A 246 -13.04 4.11 19.70
N GLU A 247 -13.67 5.13 19.13
CA GLU A 247 -14.31 6.21 19.88
C GLU A 247 -15.41 5.66 20.81
N GLU A 248 -16.32 4.85 20.27
CA GLU A 248 -17.45 4.30 21.02
C GLU A 248 -17.01 3.30 22.10
N LYS A 249 -16.03 2.44 21.80
CA LYS A 249 -15.66 1.29 22.64
C LYS A 249 -14.42 1.48 23.49
N VAL A 250 -13.57 2.46 23.19
CA VAL A 250 -12.25 2.57 23.81
C VAL A 250 -11.96 3.99 24.29
N TRP A 251 -11.93 4.98 23.40
CA TRP A 251 -11.41 6.30 23.72
C TRP A 251 -12.35 7.10 24.63
N SER A 252 -13.66 7.05 24.37
CA SER A 252 -14.66 7.77 25.17
C SER A 252 -14.79 7.24 26.61
N GLU A 253 -14.42 5.98 26.86
CA GLU A 253 -14.47 5.39 28.20
C GLU A 253 -13.49 6.05 29.18
N ASN A 254 -12.34 6.53 28.68
CA ASN A 254 -11.33 7.17 29.51
C ASN A 254 -10.53 8.25 28.77
N ARG A 255 -11.05 9.48 28.78
CA ARG A 255 -10.40 10.65 28.16
C ARG A 255 -9.13 11.15 28.83
N ILE A 256 -8.86 10.69 30.05
CA ILE A 256 -7.56 10.95 30.71
C ILE A 256 -6.49 10.06 30.07
N ARG A 257 -6.83 8.80 29.81
CA ARG A 257 -5.95 7.84 29.12
C ARG A 257 -5.84 8.12 27.63
N PHE A 258 -6.94 8.56 27.01
CA PHE A 258 -7.08 8.80 25.58
C PHE A 258 -7.48 10.25 25.31
N PRO A 259 -6.55 11.22 25.52
CA PRO A 259 -6.84 12.62 25.32
C PRO A 259 -7.17 12.91 23.84
N PRO A 260 -8.18 13.75 23.55
CA PRO A 260 -8.56 14.05 22.17
C PRO A 260 -7.52 14.92 21.44
N THR A 261 -6.70 15.65 22.18
CA THR A 261 -5.65 16.55 21.68
C THR A 261 -4.46 16.49 22.60
N VAL A 262 -3.27 16.75 22.06
CA VAL A 262 -2.00 16.80 22.82
C VAL A 262 -1.23 18.05 22.45
N THR A 263 -0.50 18.62 23.41
CA THR A 263 0.37 19.77 23.18
C THR A 263 1.83 19.34 23.34
N LEU A 264 2.57 19.37 22.23
CA LEU A 264 3.97 19.00 22.17
C LEU A 264 4.84 20.23 22.36
N ARG A 265 5.86 20.14 23.20
CA ARG A 265 6.86 21.21 23.35
C ARG A 265 7.94 21.09 22.29
N ILE A 266 8.20 22.19 21.59
CA ILE A 266 9.25 22.29 20.57
C ILE A 266 10.19 23.43 20.96
N ASP A 267 11.19 23.09 21.78
CA ASP A 267 12.21 24.05 22.21
C ASP A 267 12.93 24.65 20.99
N GLY A 268 13.10 25.98 20.98
CA GLY A 268 13.78 26.71 19.90
C GLY A 268 12.86 27.27 18.81
N THR A 269 11.55 26.98 18.84
CA THR A 269 10.56 27.61 17.95
C THR A 269 9.92 28.84 18.59
N ASP A 270 9.43 29.78 17.77
CA ASP A 270 8.88 31.06 18.25
C ASP A 270 7.58 30.89 19.07
N ASN A 271 6.83 29.81 18.83
CA ASN A 271 5.61 29.48 19.58
C ASN A 271 5.84 28.46 20.71
N GLY A 272 6.98 27.74 20.73
CA GLY A 272 7.40 26.81 21.78
C GLY A 272 6.54 25.56 21.99
N GLU A 273 5.29 25.56 21.51
CA GLU A 273 4.29 24.52 21.69
C GLU A 273 3.48 24.32 20.40
N GLU A 274 3.13 23.07 20.11
CA GLU A 274 2.35 22.66 18.94
C GLU A 274 1.23 21.72 19.38
N THR A 275 -0.03 22.07 19.09
CA THR A 275 -1.18 21.23 19.43
C THR A 275 -1.55 20.32 18.27
N ARG A 276 -1.74 19.03 18.54
CA ARG A 276 -2.13 18.02 17.54
C ARG A 276 -3.41 17.29 17.95
N PRO A 277 -4.28 16.92 16.99
CA PRO A 277 -5.36 15.98 17.25
C PRO A 277 -4.76 14.61 17.61
N CYS A 278 -5.39 13.90 18.53
CA CYS A 278 -4.89 12.63 19.05
C CYS A 278 -5.97 11.54 19.00
N PHE A 279 -6.54 11.11 20.12
CA PHE A 279 -7.54 10.05 20.16
C PHE A 279 -8.95 10.54 19.74
N THR A 280 -9.07 10.93 18.48
CA THR A 280 -10.29 11.35 17.77
C THR A 280 -10.25 10.80 16.34
N GLN A 281 -11.37 10.86 15.60
CA GLN A 281 -11.40 10.52 14.17
C GLN A 281 -10.33 11.27 13.36
N GLN A 282 -10.23 12.60 13.54
CA GLN A 282 -9.23 13.41 12.85
C GLN A 282 -7.80 13.00 13.22
N GLY A 283 -7.53 12.75 14.50
CA GLY A 283 -6.20 12.36 14.94
C GLY A 283 -5.81 10.95 14.48
N PHE A 284 -6.75 10.01 14.44
CA PHE A 284 -6.54 8.68 13.88
C PHE A 284 -6.26 8.72 12.38
N ARG A 285 -7.04 9.47 11.61
CA ARG A 285 -6.81 9.68 10.18
C ARG A 285 -5.44 10.32 9.91
N TYR A 286 -5.01 11.27 10.74
CA TYR A 286 -3.67 11.87 10.72
C TYR A 286 -2.56 10.86 11.05
N ALA A 287 -2.76 10.01 12.06
CA ALA A 287 -1.79 8.98 12.39
C ALA A 287 -1.71 7.90 11.30
N VAL A 288 -2.82 7.52 10.68
CA VAL A 288 -2.85 6.59 9.53
C VAL A 288 -2.07 7.16 8.34
N SER A 289 -2.24 8.44 8.00
CA SER A 289 -1.47 9.04 6.90
C SER A 289 0.03 9.10 7.20
N LEU A 290 0.43 9.35 8.46
CA LEU A 290 1.83 9.25 8.86
C LEU A 290 2.37 7.81 8.79
N VAL A 291 1.59 6.82 9.22
CA VAL A 291 2.00 5.41 9.15
C VAL A 291 2.16 4.95 7.71
N ARG A 292 1.18 5.22 6.83
CA ARG A 292 1.28 4.82 5.42
C ARG A 292 2.50 5.44 4.73
N SER A 293 2.81 6.70 5.04
CA SER A 293 3.92 7.41 4.41
C SER A 293 5.30 7.02 4.93
N ARG A 294 5.40 6.42 6.13
CA ARG A 294 6.68 6.20 6.84
C ARG A 294 6.95 4.76 7.26
N SER A 295 6.00 3.85 7.09
CA SER A 295 6.17 2.45 7.46
C SER A 295 6.86 1.64 6.38
N PHE A 296 7.55 0.58 6.81
CA PHE A 296 8.29 -0.33 5.95
C PHE A 296 7.91 -1.77 6.24
N PHE A 297 7.78 -2.58 5.19
CA PHE A 297 7.56 -4.01 5.32
C PHE A 297 8.91 -4.73 5.36
N LEU A 298 9.27 -5.26 6.53
CA LEU A 298 10.52 -5.99 6.73
C LEU A 298 10.23 -7.39 7.25
N ASP A 299 10.90 -8.42 6.73
CA ASP A 299 10.83 -9.79 7.25
C ASP A 299 9.39 -10.26 7.56
N GLY A 300 8.45 -9.98 6.65
CA GLY A 300 7.05 -10.39 6.75
C GLY A 300 6.15 -9.54 7.65
N SER A 301 6.56 -8.33 8.08
CA SER A 301 5.71 -7.49 8.94
C SER A 301 5.95 -5.99 8.73
N LEU A 302 4.87 -5.21 8.81
CA LEU A 302 4.89 -3.77 8.70
C LEU A 302 5.44 -3.12 9.99
N ARG A 303 6.28 -2.08 9.85
CA ARG A 303 6.93 -1.39 10.97
C ARG A 303 7.08 0.10 10.73
N LEU A 304 6.97 0.88 11.80
CA LEU A 304 7.57 2.22 11.83
C LEU A 304 9.00 2.10 12.33
N LEU A 305 9.92 2.75 11.63
CA LEU A 305 11.34 2.70 11.90
C LEU A 305 11.87 4.12 12.12
N PRO A 306 11.68 4.69 13.33
CA PRO A 306 12.20 6.00 13.67
C PRO A 306 13.65 6.18 13.23
N TYR A 307 13.95 7.35 12.67
CA TYR A 307 15.24 7.76 12.11
C TYR A 307 15.64 7.15 10.76
N LEU A 308 15.19 5.93 10.42
CA LEU A 308 15.38 5.39 9.08
C LEU A 308 14.35 5.95 8.10
N ASP A 309 13.17 6.32 8.62
CA ASP A 309 12.05 6.93 7.88
C ASP A 309 12.28 8.40 7.47
N TYR A 310 13.44 8.99 7.77
CA TYR A 310 13.87 10.25 7.17
C TYR A 310 14.48 10.07 5.77
N ALA A 311 14.84 8.85 5.37
CA ALA A 311 15.40 8.63 4.05
C ALA A 311 14.32 8.80 2.98
N ASN A 312 14.51 9.75 2.06
CA ASN A 312 13.55 10.01 0.98
C ASN A 312 13.67 8.97 -0.14
N HIS A 313 12.65 8.94 -0.98
CA HIS A 313 12.56 8.06 -2.13
C HIS A 313 13.57 8.40 -3.24
N ASP A 314 14.08 7.35 -3.89
CA ASP A 314 14.79 7.37 -5.17
C ASP A 314 14.39 6.13 -5.98
N ASP A 315 14.02 6.32 -7.24
CA ASP A 315 13.62 5.26 -8.18
C ASP A 315 14.73 4.21 -8.36
N GLU A 316 16.00 4.62 -8.21
CA GLU A 316 17.19 3.74 -8.26
C GLU A 316 17.70 3.33 -6.87
N GLY A 317 16.97 3.71 -5.82
CA GLY A 317 17.28 3.40 -4.44
C GLY A 317 17.23 1.90 -4.13
N ARG A 318 17.71 1.54 -2.95
CA ARG A 318 17.50 0.20 -2.38
C ARG A 318 16.47 0.29 -1.26
N GLU A 319 15.59 -0.70 -1.18
CA GLU A 319 14.68 -0.83 -0.06
C GLU A 319 15.45 -1.07 1.25
N LEU A 320 14.84 -0.70 2.37
CA LEU A 320 15.30 -1.14 3.67
C LEU A 320 15.20 -2.67 3.74
N VAL A 321 16.18 -3.31 4.39
CA VAL A 321 16.19 -4.76 4.52
C VAL A 321 16.28 -5.18 5.98
N GLY A 322 15.57 -6.25 6.32
CA GLY A 322 15.78 -6.96 7.57
C GLY A 322 17.12 -7.67 7.55
N GLY A 323 17.74 -7.79 8.72
CA GLY A 323 19.02 -8.48 8.84
C GLY A 323 19.50 -8.64 10.26
N GLY A 324 20.60 -9.38 10.39
CA GLY A 324 21.30 -9.51 11.66
C GLY A 324 22.05 -8.25 12.04
N VAL A 325 21.78 -7.72 13.23
CA VAL A 325 22.47 -6.57 13.83
C VAL A 325 23.11 -7.05 15.14
N GLY A 326 24.45 -7.15 15.16
CA GLY A 326 25.18 -7.68 16.31
C GLY A 326 26.65 -7.99 16.03
N THR A 327 27.39 -8.35 17.08
CA THR A 327 28.79 -8.81 16.98
C THR A 327 28.87 -10.34 16.97
N LEU A 328 30.08 -10.89 16.80
CA LEU A 328 30.43 -12.31 16.59
C LEU A 328 29.78 -13.34 17.55
N TRP A 329 29.12 -12.91 18.64
CA TRP A 329 28.59 -13.77 19.72
C TRP A 329 27.06 -13.68 19.90
N GLY A 330 26.36 -12.93 19.06
CA GLY A 330 24.90 -12.84 19.07
C GLY A 330 24.39 -11.80 18.07
N SER A 331 23.50 -12.22 17.17
CA SER A 331 22.86 -11.35 16.18
C SER A 331 21.40 -11.15 16.56
N ALA A 332 21.00 -9.90 16.81
CA ALA A 332 19.60 -9.56 16.97
C ALA A 332 18.98 -9.26 15.60
N LYS A 333 17.69 -9.51 15.42
CA LYS A 333 16.95 -9.04 14.24
C LYS A 333 16.93 -7.51 14.24
N GLY A 334 17.29 -6.89 13.13
CA GLY A 334 17.42 -5.45 12.99
C GLY A 334 17.05 -4.95 11.60
N ALA A 335 16.94 -3.63 11.47
CA ALA A 335 16.73 -2.95 10.21
C ALA A 335 18.05 -2.39 9.68
N LEU A 336 18.29 -2.52 8.38
CA LEU A 336 19.50 -2.07 7.70
C LEU A 336 19.13 -1.09 6.57
N LEU A 337 19.67 0.12 6.66
CA LEU A 337 19.69 1.09 5.56
C LEU A 337 21.04 1.00 4.87
N LYS A 338 21.03 0.61 3.58
CA LYS A 338 22.24 0.52 2.76
C LYS A 338 22.22 1.58 1.66
N SER A 339 23.39 2.13 1.35
CA SER A 339 23.54 3.03 0.22
C SER A 339 23.34 2.28 -1.11
N CYS A 340 22.55 2.85 -2.03
CA CYS A 340 22.42 2.31 -3.38
C CYS A 340 23.68 2.57 -4.23
N ARG A 341 24.31 3.74 -4.04
CA ARG A 341 25.50 4.21 -4.75
C ARG A 341 26.58 4.69 -3.77
N ALA A 342 27.77 4.99 -4.29
CA ALA A 342 28.77 5.69 -3.49
C ALA A 342 28.27 7.11 -3.17
N LEU A 343 28.41 7.52 -1.91
CA LEU A 343 28.02 8.84 -1.43
C LEU A 343 29.25 9.59 -0.92
N THR A 344 29.28 10.90 -1.14
CA THR A 344 30.22 11.79 -0.44
C THR A 344 29.56 12.40 0.80
N ALA A 345 30.36 12.82 1.79
CA ALA A 345 29.83 13.54 2.94
C ALA A 345 29.04 14.78 2.49
N GLY A 346 27.84 14.95 3.05
CA GLY A 346 26.90 16.02 2.73
C GLY A 346 25.86 15.68 1.66
N GLU A 347 26.02 14.59 0.91
CA GLU A 347 25.02 14.10 -0.04
C GLU A 347 23.80 13.49 0.68
N GLU A 348 22.64 13.61 0.05
CA GLU A 348 21.40 13.01 0.54
C GLU A 348 21.47 11.48 0.45
N VAL A 349 21.07 10.81 1.52
CA VAL A 349 20.87 9.37 1.57
C VAL A 349 19.42 9.08 1.18
N ARG A 350 19.24 8.33 0.09
CA ARG A 350 17.92 7.94 -0.42
C ARG A 350 17.76 6.44 -0.50
N ILE A 351 16.51 5.99 -0.48
CA ILE A 351 16.10 4.59 -0.52
C ILE A 351 14.98 4.39 -1.53
N SER A 352 14.73 3.15 -1.96
CA SER A 352 13.49 2.84 -2.67
C SER A 352 12.39 2.56 -1.65
N TYR A 353 11.17 2.99 -1.95
CA TYR A 353 9.97 2.68 -1.15
C TYR A 353 9.28 1.39 -1.63
N GLY A 354 9.90 0.69 -2.58
CA GLY A 354 9.43 -0.57 -3.14
C GLY A 354 8.75 -0.42 -4.51
N PRO A 355 8.50 -1.54 -5.19
CA PRO A 355 7.76 -1.55 -6.44
C PRO A 355 6.28 -1.28 -6.15
N LYS A 356 5.79 -0.08 -6.47
CA LYS A 356 4.40 0.32 -6.28
C LYS A 356 3.83 0.99 -7.53
N GLY A 357 2.52 0.89 -7.71
CA GLY A 357 1.80 1.62 -8.75
C GLY A 357 1.76 3.14 -8.52
N PRO A 358 1.41 3.93 -9.54
CA PRO A 358 1.30 5.39 -9.44
C PRO A 358 0.33 5.83 -8.32
N VAL A 359 -0.86 5.22 -8.27
CA VAL A 359 -1.86 5.53 -7.23
C VAL A 359 -1.41 5.10 -5.84
N GLU A 360 -0.67 4.01 -5.74
CA GLU A 360 -0.18 3.51 -4.45
C GLU A 360 0.90 4.44 -3.88
N TYR A 361 1.81 4.93 -4.72
CA TYR A 361 2.73 5.99 -4.34
C TYR A 361 2.01 7.23 -3.83
N LEU A 362 0.93 7.65 -4.51
CA LEU A 362 0.15 8.80 -4.11
C LEU A 362 -0.59 8.55 -2.78
N LEU A 363 -1.31 7.43 -2.67
CA LEU A 363 -2.10 7.06 -1.49
C LEU A 363 -1.25 6.73 -0.26
N ASP A 364 -0.02 6.22 -0.45
CA ASP A 364 0.86 5.88 0.66
C ASP A 364 1.77 7.03 1.04
N HIS A 365 2.33 7.76 0.07
CA HIS A 365 3.43 8.69 0.31
C HIS A 365 3.15 10.12 -0.13
N GLY A 366 2.04 10.38 -0.83
CA GLY A 366 1.65 11.74 -1.19
C GLY A 366 2.32 12.30 -2.45
N PHE A 367 2.97 11.47 -3.25
CA PHE A 367 3.66 11.90 -4.47
C PHE A 367 3.58 10.81 -5.55
N VAL A 368 3.84 11.16 -6.81
CA VAL A 368 3.92 10.21 -7.94
C VAL A 368 5.33 10.28 -8.54
N PRO A 369 6.15 9.22 -8.41
CA PRO A 369 7.52 9.21 -8.93
C PRO A 369 7.60 9.49 -10.43
N LYS A 370 8.76 9.98 -10.88
CA LYS A 370 9.00 10.24 -12.31
C LYS A 370 8.96 8.98 -13.14
N MET A 371 9.44 7.86 -12.60
CA MET A 371 9.27 6.57 -13.27
C MET A 371 7.79 6.24 -13.54
N CYS A 372 6.82 6.78 -12.81
CA CYS A 372 5.40 6.55 -13.07
C CYS A 372 4.80 7.58 -14.04
N GLY A 373 5.34 8.81 -14.04
CA GLY A 373 4.94 9.91 -14.91
C GLY A 373 5.49 9.72 -16.32
N GLY A 374 4.86 8.84 -17.12
CA GLY A 374 5.20 8.62 -18.51
C GLY A 374 5.07 9.91 -19.35
N SER A 375 6.12 10.72 -19.38
CA SER A 375 6.24 11.79 -20.36
C SER A 375 6.66 11.14 -21.68
N GLY A 376 5.68 10.94 -22.56
CA GLY A 376 5.92 10.63 -23.96
C GLY A 376 6.66 11.80 -24.61
N GLY A 377 7.99 11.75 -24.63
CA GLY A 377 8.78 12.82 -25.24
C GLY A 377 10.28 12.66 -25.05
N THR A 378 10.97 12.36 -26.16
CA THR A 378 12.43 12.41 -26.39
C THR A 378 13.29 11.27 -25.82
N THR A 379 13.58 10.34 -26.73
CA THR A 379 14.89 9.69 -26.91
C THR A 379 16.04 10.44 -26.23
N THR A 380 16.37 10.05 -25.00
CA THR A 380 17.73 10.17 -24.50
C THR A 380 18.23 8.75 -24.30
N THR A 381 19.32 8.48 -25.01
CA THR A 381 20.11 7.26 -25.06
C THR A 381 19.91 6.35 -23.84
N ALA A 382 19.41 5.14 -24.11
CA ALA A 382 19.49 4.01 -23.21
C ALA A 382 20.95 3.81 -22.80
N SER A 383 21.33 4.40 -21.66
CA SER A 383 22.52 3.99 -20.94
C SER A 383 22.17 2.67 -20.28
N SER A 384 22.60 1.61 -20.93
CA SER A 384 22.64 0.24 -20.46
C SER A 384 23.26 0.15 -19.06
N SER A 385 22.43 0.01 -18.02
CA SER A 385 22.66 -0.81 -16.80
C SER A 385 21.87 -0.30 -15.59
N SER A 386 20.55 -0.49 -15.56
CA SER A 386 19.74 -0.62 -14.33
C SER A 386 18.31 -0.96 -14.71
N SER A 387 17.79 -2.08 -14.21
CA SER A 387 16.58 -2.76 -14.64
C SER A 387 15.31 -2.31 -13.89
N SER A 388 15.20 -1.05 -13.51
CA SER A 388 13.94 -0.53 -12.95
C SER A 388 13.09 0.00 -14.10
N ALA A 389 12.40 -0.90 -14.79
CA ALA A 389 11.40 -0.51 -15.78
C ALA A 389 10.31 0.29 -15.05
N SER A 390 9.98 1.46 -15.60
CA SER A 390 8.78 2.24 -15.27
C SER A 390 7.58 1.30 -15.33
N MET A 391 7.20 0.70 -14.20
CA MET A 391 6.06 -0.21 -14.11
C MET A 391 4.89 0.63 -13.59
N ILE A 392 3.96 0.91 -14.47
CA ILE A 392 2.68 1.52 -14.12
C ILE A 392 1.64 0.40 -14.06
N THR A 393 0.79 0.45 -13.06
CA THR A 393 -0.24 -0.55 -12.82
C THR A 393 -1.61 0.11 -12.76
N ALA A 394 -2.65 -0.65 -13.10
CA ALA A 394 -4.04 -0.33 -12.86
C ALA A 394 -4.75 -1.59 -12.34
N GLU A 395 -5.85 -1.44 -11.61
CA GLU A 395 -6.59 -2.55 -11.01
C GLU A 395 -7.84 -2.90 -11.85
N LEU A 396 -8.05 -4.19 -12.10
CA LEU A 396 -9.31 -4.73 -12.65
C LEU A 396 -9.94 -5.67 -11.63
N THR A 397 -11.24 -5.51 -11.40
CA THR A 397 -12.00 -6.36 -10.47
C THR A 397 -12.89 -7.32 -11.25
N PHE A 398 -12.85 -8.60 -10.87
CA PHE A 398 -13.71 -9.64 -11.43
C PHE A 398 -14.37 -10.44 -10.30
N GLU A 399 -15.57 -10.92 -10.53
CA GLU A 399 -16.32 -11.69 -9.55
C GLU A 399 -17.02 -12.90 -10.15
N ILE A 400 -17.19 -13.94 -9.33
CA ILE A 400 -18.21 -14.95 -9.58
C ILE A 400 -19.55 -14.33 -9.19
N GLU A 401 -20.46 -14.20 -10.16
CA GLU A 401 -21.78 -13.62 -9.92
C GLU A 401 -22.60 -14.46 -8.92
N GLU A 402 -23.41 -13.79 -8.09
CA GLU A 402 -24.32 -14.49 -7.17
C GLU A 402 -25.41 -15.28 -7.89
N SER A 403 -25.79 -14.83 -9.09
CA SER A 403 -26.78 -15.46 -9.95
C SER A 403 -26.23 -16.63 -10.79
N ASP A 404 -24.92 -16.92 -10.71
CA ASP A 404 -24.34 -18.02 -11.46
C ASP A 404 -24.91 -19.36 -10.98
N ARG A 405 -25.51 -20.11 -11.91
CA ARG A 405 -26.08 -21.44 -11.64
C ARG A 405 -25.06 -22.41 -11.05
N PHE A 406 -23.79 -22.24 -11.37
CA PHE A 406 -22.68 -23.08 -10.92
C PHE A 406 -21.85 -22.45 -9.81
N ARG A 407 -22.39 -21.42 -9.14
CA ARG A 407 -21.68 -20.66 -8.10
C ARG A 407 -21.07 -21.57 -7.04
N ASP A 408 -21.89 -22.41 -6.41
CA ASP A 408 -21.45 -23.24 -5.28
C ASP A 408 -20.27 -24.16 -5.67
N ASP A 409 -20.34 -24.77 -6.86
CA ASP A 409 -19.25 -25.62 -7.38
C ASP A 409 -17.97 -24.82 -7.62
N LYS A 410 -18.07 -23.59 -8.13
CA LYS A 410 -16.92 -22.70 -8.36
C LYS A 410 -16.31 -22.20 -7.05
N LEU A 411 -17.14 -21.84 -6.06
CA LEU A 411 -16.69 -21.42 -4.75
C LEU A 411 -15.92 -22.53 -4.04
N ASP A 412 -16.42 -23.76 -4.07
CA ASP A 412 -15.73 -24.89 -3.45
C ASP A 412 -14.41 -25.23 -4.19
N ILE A 413 -14.23 -24.84 -5.47
CA ILE A 413 -12.94 -25.03 -6.21
C ILE A 413 -11.94 -24.02 -5.70
N LEU A 414 -12.37 -22.76 -5.61
CA LEU A 414 -11.53 -21.70 -5.06
C LEU A 414 -11.13 -22.07 -3.63
N GLU A 415 -12.08 -22.46 -2.78
CA GLU A 415 -11.80 -22.86 -1.40
C GLU A 415 -10.82 -24.04 -1.33
N TYR A 416 -11.03 -25.11 -2.10
CA TYR A 416 -10.24 -26.34 -1.97
C TYR A 416 -8.82 -26.24 -2.56
N GLU A 417 -8.69 -25.70 -3.78
CA GLU A 417 -7.42 -25.74 -4.53
C GLU A 417 -6.48 -24.58 -4.20
N THR A 418 -6.99 -23.49 -3.63
CA THR A 418 -6.16 -22.36 -3.22
C THR A 418 -5.85 -22.37 -1.72
N TYR A 419 -6.39 -23.33 -0.94
CA TYR A 419 -6.25 -23.40 0.52
C TYR A 419 -4.81 -23.47 1.02
N ASP A 420 -3.96 -24.26 0.37
CA ASP A 420 -2.57 -24.48 0.78
C ASP A 420 -1.63 -23.32 0.37
N ALA A 421 -2.08 -22.40 -0.50
CA ALA A 421 -1.26 -21.32 -1.06
C ALA A 421 -1.76 -19.91 -0.69
N ALA A 422 -3.07 -19.65 -0.77
CA ALA A 422 -3.81 -18.48 -0.29
C ALA A 422 -5.27 -18.60 -0.81
N PRO A 423 -6.29 -18.78 0.05
CA PRO A 423 -7.67 -18.89 -0.39
C PRO A 423 -8.11 -17.69 -1.25
N MET A 424 -8.53 -17.94 -2.48
CA MET A 424 -9.08 -16.90 -3.35
C MET A 424 -10.56 -16.66 -2.99
N GLU A 425 -10.89 -15.40 -2.69
CA GLU A 425 -12.27 -14.93 -2.52
C GLU A 425 -13.04 -14.90 -3.87
N PRO A 426 -14.38 -14.95 -3.85
CA PRO A 426 -15.19 -14.86 -5.08
C PRO A 426 -15.05 -13.56 -5.85
N VAL A 427 -14.58 -12.50 -5.20
CA VAL A 427 -14.24 -11.20 -5.82
C VAL A 427 -12.74 -11.08 -5.76
N GLN A 428 -12.11 -10.85 -6.91
CA GLN A 428 -10.67 -10.75 -7.05
C GLN A 428 -10.30 -9.45 -7.77
N VAL A 429 -9.23 -8.81 -7.29
CA VAL A 429 -8.64 -7.63 -7.90
C VAL A 429 -7.29 -8.03 -8.47
N PHE A 430 -7.04 -7.71 -9.74
CA PHE A 430 -5.80 -8.03 -10.43
C PHE A 430 -5.14 -6.77 -10.97
N ASP A 431 -3.82 -6.69 -10.81
CA ASP A 431 -3.02 -5.63 -11.40
C ASP A 431 -2.74 -5.93 -12.87
N VAL A 432 -3.06 -4.98 -13.74
CA VAL A 432 -2.63 -4.96 -15.13
C VAL A 432 -1.46 -3.99 -15.31
N ARG A 433 -0.48 -4.36 -16.13
CA ARG A 433 0.82 -3.66 -16.21
C ARG A 433 0.99 -2.92 -17.53
N GLY A 434 1.50 -1.70 -17.42
CA GLY A 434 1.96 -0.87 -18.53
C GLY A 434 3.41 -0.43 -18.36
N GLY A 435 3.76 0.64 -19.06
CA GLY A 435 5.09 1.24 -19.07
C GLY A 435 6.07 0.63 -20.07
N VAL A 436 7.32 1.10 -20.01
CA VAL A 436 8.37 0.69 -20.94
C VAL A 436 8.74 -0.76 -20.69
N GLY A 437 8.65 -1.61 -21.72
CA GLY A 437 8.98 -3.04 -21.64
C GLY A 437 7.80 -3.94 -21.22
N ALA A 438 6.65 -3.39 -20.84
CA ALA A 438 5.45 -4.18 -20.60
C ALA A 438 4.74 -4.55 -21.90
N THR A 439 4.35 -5.82 -22.02
CA THR A 439 3.60 -6.36 -23.18
C THR A 439 2.10 -6.04 -23.12
N GLY A 440 1.58 -5.72 -21.92
CA GLY A 440 0.13 -5.67 -21.66
C GLY A 440 -0.49 -7.05 -21.44
N GLU A 441 0.32 -8.12 -21.40
CA GLU A 441 -0.16 -9.46 -21.06
C GLU A 441 -0.66 -9.49 -19.60
N PRO A 442 -1.90 -9.94 -19.34
CA PRO A 442 -2.40 -10.09 -17.98
C PRO A 442 -1.68 -11.16 -17.17
N ASP A 443 -1.78 -11.08 -15.84
CA ASP A 443 -1.31 -12.13 -14.95
C ASP A 443 -1.99 -13.48 -15.30
N PRO A 444 -1.23 -14.59 -15.46
CA PRO A 444 -1.80 -15.92 -15.67
C PRO A 444 -2.88 -16.31 -14.65
N ALA A 445 -2.75 -15.88 -13.38
CA ALA A 445 -3.76 -16.13 -12.35
C ALA A 445 -5.08 -15.41 -12.64
N MET A 446 -5.04 -14.21 -13.23
CA MET A 446 -6.23 -13.49 -13.69
C MET A 446 -6.97 -14.27 -14.76
N ILE A 447 -6.25 -14.76 -15.77
CA ILE A 447 -6.83 -15.55 -16.87
C ILE A 447 -7.39 -16.89 -16.35
N GLN A 448 -6.65 -17.55 -15.46
CA GLN A 448 -7.10 -18.80 -14.82
C GLN A 448 -8.38 -18.61 -14.02
N PHE A 449 -8.45 -17.56 -13.21
CA PHE A 449 -9.66 -17.19 -12.47
C PHE A 449 -10.82 -16.90 -13.42
N LEU A 450 -10.60 -16.11 -14.48
CA LEU A 450 -11.65 -15.76 -15.44
C LEU A 450 -12.17 -16.97 -16.21
N ARG A 451 -11.33 -17.95 -16.53
CA ARG A 451 -11.78 -19.23 -17.14
C ARG A 451 -12.76 -19.95 -16.24
N LEU A 452 -12.49 -19.99 -14.92
CA LEU A 452 -13.42 -20.53 -13.93
C LEU A 452 -14.71 -19.69 -13.85
N VAL A 453 -14.60 -18.36 -13.78
CA VAL A 453 -15.76 -17.44 -13.76
C VAL A 453 -16.65 -17.68 -14.98
N LYS A 454 -16.08 -17.80 -16.18
CA LYS A 454 -16.83 -18.02 -17.43
C LYS A 454 -17.09 -19.49 -17.75
N LEU A 455 -16.75 -20.41 -16.85
CA LEU A 455 -17.00 -21.84 -17.05
C LEU A 455 -18.50 -22.13 -16.95
N GLY A 456 -19.04 -22.79 -17.97
CA GLY A 456 -20.47 -23.09 -18.04
C GLY A 456 -20.84 -23.83 -19.32
N GLY A 457 -22.15 -23.95 -19.58
CA GLY A 457 -22.66 -24.55 -20.81
C GLY A 457 -22.10 -25.96 -21.06
N LYS A 458 -21.44 -26.15 -22.21
CA LYS A 458 -20.84 -27.44 -22.59
C LYS A 458 -19.60 -27.82 -21.78
N ASP A 459 -18.96 -26.85 -21.12
CA ASP A 459 -17.75 -27.08 -20.32
C ASP A 459 -18.05 -27.31 -18.84
N ALA A 460 -19.31 -27.18 -18.42
CA ALA A 460 -19.74 -27.38 -17.03
C ALA A 460 -19.43 -28.78 -16.48
N PHE A 461 -19.22 -29.78 -17.34
CA PHE A 461 -18.80 -31.13 -16.91
C PHE A 461 -17.45 -31.12 -16.18
N LEU A 462 -16.62 -30.09 -16.35
CA LEU A 462 -15.37 -29.93 -15.61
C LEU A 462 -15.58 -29.59 -14.14
N LEU A 463 -16.77 -29.13 -13.75
CA LEU A 463 -17.14 -28.85 -12.35
C LEU A 463 -17.56 -30.10 -11.57
N GLU A 464 -17.72 -31.23 -12.26
CA GLU A 464 -18.12 -32.50 -11.65
C GLU A 464 -17.09 -32.97 -10.61
N SER A 465 -17.58 -33.66 -9.58
CA SER A 465 -16.77 -34.14 -8.44
C SER A 465 -15.53 -34.96 -8.82
N ILE A 466 -15.52 -35.62 -9.98
CA ILE A 466 -14.37 -36.39 -10.47
C ILE A 466 -13.17 -35.52 -10.86
N PHE A 467 -13.39 -34.26 -11.23
CA PHE A 467 -12.35 -33.32 -11.64
C PHE A 467 -11.99 -32.32 -10.55
N ARG A 468 -12.60 -32.44 -9.35
CA ARG A 468 -12.47 -31.46 -8.26
C ARG A 468 -11.02 -31.04 -7.99
N LYS A 469 -10.11 -32.01 -8.02
CA LYS A 469 -8.68 -31.86 -7.71
C LYS A 469 -7.81 -31.39 -8.87
N GLU A 470 -8.37 -31.37 -10.08
CA GLU A 470 -7.63 -31.12 -11.32
C GLU A 470 -8.15 -29.89 -12.04
N VAL A 471 -9.38 -29.46 -11.73
CA VAL A 471 -10.08 -28.41 -12.47
C VAL A 471 -9.35 -27.08 -12.44
N TRP A 472 -8.74 -26.72 -11.30
CA TRP A 472 -7.94 -25.50 -11.22
C TRP A 472 -6.72 -25.60 -12.16
N GLY A 473 -6.04 -26.75 -12.16
CA GLY A 473 -4.97 -27.05 -13.12
C GLY A 473 -5.44 -26.99 -14.57
N PHE A 474 -6.68 -27.42 -14.87
CA PHE A 474 -7.23 -27.28 -16.22
C PHE A 474 -7.44 -25.84 -16.65
N MET A 475 -7.78 -24.93 -15.71
CA MET A 475 -7.95 -23.51 -15.98
C MET A 475 -6.61 -22.81 -16.31
N SER A 476 -5.45 -23.43 -16.02
CA SER A 476 -4.16 -22.82 -16.38
C SER A 476 -3.93 -22.77 -17.91
N ALA A 477 -4.70 -23.55 -18.68
CA ALA A 477 -4.67 -23.58 -20.13
C ALA A 477 -6.08 -23.36 -20.73
N PRO A 478 -6.20 -23.01 -22.03
CA PRO A 478 -7.49 -22.75 -22.66
C PRO A 478 -8.49 -23.90 -22.51
N VAL A 479 -9.73 -23.61 -22.11
CA VAL A 479 -10.74 -24.66 -21.87
C VAL A 479 -11.44 -25.05 -23.17
N SER A 480 -12.17 -24.11 -23.74
CA SER A 480 -12.85 -24.21 -25.04
C SER A 480 -12.80 -22.85 -25.74
N GLU A 481 -13.02 -22.82 -27.05
CA GLU A 481 -13.04 -21.55 -27.80
C GLU A 481 -14.15 -20.61 -27.31
N GLU A 482 -15.31 -21.17 -26.92
CA GLU A 482 -16.43 -20.41 -26.37
C GLU A 482 -16.07 -19.79 -25.01
N ASN A 483 -15.46 -20.57 -24.11
CA ASN A 483 -14.99 -20.08 -22.82
C ASN A 483 -13.90 -19.01 -22.98
N GLU A 484 -12.86 -19.24 -23.80
CA GLU A 484 -11.80 -18.26 -24.01
C GLU A 484 -12.33 -16.95 -24.63
N ARG A 485 -13.29 -17.04 -25.55
CA ARG A 485 -13.93 -15.84 -26.12
C ARG A 485 -14.63 -15.02 -25.04
N LEU A 486 -15.34 -15.67 -24.12
CA LEU A 486 -15.98 -14.99 -22.98
C LEU A 486 -14.96 -14.38 -22.02
N VAL A 487 -13.83 -15.07 -21.78
CA VAL A 487 -12.73 -14.55 -20.94
C VAL A 487 -12.11 -13.32 -21.57
N VAL A 488 -11.71 -13.40 -22.84
CA VAL A 488 -11.08 -12.30 -23.56
C VAL A 488 -12.01 -11.09 -23.63
N ASN A 489 -13.28 -11.29 -23.97
CA ASN A 489 -14.27 -10.21 -24.00
C ASN A 489 -14.47 -9.59 -22.61
N ALA A 490 -14.49 -10.38 -21.53
CA ALA A 490 -14.61 -9.85 -20.18
C ALA A 490 -13.48 -8.87 -19.81
N VAL A 491 -12.23 -9.18 -20.21
CA VAL A 491 -11.11 -8.26 -19.98
C VAL A 491 -11.20 -7.02 -20.88
N ILE A 492 -11.57 -7.20 -22.15
CA ILE A 492 -11.76 -6.09 -23.09
C ILE A 492 -12.82 -5.12 -22.56
N ASP A 493 -13.98 -5.64 -22.15
CA ASP A 493 -15.10 -4.87 -21.62
C ASP A 493 -14.70 -4.16 -20.31
N ALA A 494 -13.99 -4.85 -19.41
CA ALA A 494 -13.50 -4.26 -18.17
C ALA A 494 -12.53 -3.09 -18.43
N CYS A 495 -11.58 -3.25 -19.34
CA CYS A 495 -10.67 -2.17 -19.74
C CYS A 495 -11.43 -0.99 -20.36
N GLN A 496 -12.39 -1.25 -21.26
CA GLN A 496 -13.19 -0.19 -21.89
C GLN A 496 -14.04 0.58 -20.90
N ASN A 497 -14.67 -0.12 -19.95
CA ASN A 497 -15.46 0.51 -18.89
C ASN A 497 -14.57 1.39 -18.01
N ALA A 498 -13.43 0.86 -17.54
CA ALA A 498 -12.47 1.62 -16.73
C ALA A 498 -11.94 2.87 -17.46
N LEU A 499 -11.60 2.75 -18.75
CA LEU A 499 -11.18 3.88 -19.58
C LEU A 499 -12.29 4.93 -19.73
N SER A 500 -13.53 4.49 -19.97
CA SER A 500 -14.68 5.38 -20.14
C SER A 500 -15.03 6.14 -18.86
N GLU A 501 -14.90 5.48 -17.70
CA GLU A 501 -15.08 6.12 -16.38
C GLU A 501 -14.04 7.22 -16.15
N MET A 502 -12.77 7.00 -16.54
CA MET A 502 -11.73 8.02 -16.43
C MET A 502 -11.96 9.21 -17.38
N GLU A 503 -12.41 8.96 -18.62
CA GLU A 503 -12.69 10.01 -19.62
C GLU A 503 -13.92 10.87 -19.27
N GLY A 504 -14.92 10.29 -18.59
CA GLY A 504 -16.11 11.01 -18.14
C GLY A 504 -15.81 12.22 -17.27
N HIS A 505 -14.64 12.23 -16.61
CA HIS A 505 -14.16 13.27 -15.72
C HIS A 505 -13.07 14.17 -16.31
N ASP A 506 -12.73 14.00 -17.60
CA ASP A 506 -11.88 14.94 -18.36
C ASP A 506 -12.64 16.18 -18.84
N LYS A 507 -13.99 16.16 -18.79
CA LYS A 507 -14.78 17.35 -19.11
C LYS A 507 -14.62 18.36 -17.99
N PRO A 508 -14.06 19.56 -18.25
CA PRO A 508 -14.09 20.61 -17.26
C PRO A 508 -15.56 20.88 -16.94
N THR A 509 -15.94 20.68 -15.67
CA THR A 509 -17.24 21.07 -15.10
C THR A 509 -17.38 22.60 -15.00
N ASN A 510 -16.89 23.31 -16.02
CA ASN A 510 -17.00 24.75 -16.17
C ASN A 510 -18.01 25.07 -17.27
N GLU A 511 -19.28 24.78 -17.03
CA GLU A 511 -20.37 25.52 -17.70
C GLU A 511 -20.70 26.85 -16.98
N ASN A 512 -19.94 27.24 -15.94
CA ASN A 512 -20.16 28.50 -15.20
C ASN A 512 -18.95 29.45 -15.09
N ASP A 513 -17.77 29.11 -15.63
CA ASP A 513 -16.58 29.97 -15.54
C ASP A 513 -16.05 30.39 -16.92
N GLU A 514 -16.87 31.14 -17.66
CA GLU A 514 -16.43 31.85 -18.88
C GLU A 514 -15.52 33.07 -18.60
N ASN A 515 -15.03 33.25 -17.37
CA ASN A 515 -14.40 34.51 -16.98
C ASN A 515 -13.14 34.41 -16.11
N ASN A 516 -12.32 33.36 -16.24
CA ASN A 516 -10.98 33.40 -15.65
C ASN A 516 -9.89 32.75 -16.52
N ASN A 517 -8.83 33.52 -16.69
CA ASN A 517 -7.57 33.19 -17.36
C ASN A 517 -7.11 31.75 -17.06
N THR A 518 -6.71 31.01 -18.10
CA THR A 518 -5.86 29.79 -18.07
C THR A 518 -5.41 29.38 -16.67
N SER A 519 -6.29 28.72 -15.90
CA SER A 519 -6.00 28.31 -14.54
C SER A 519 -5.08 27.09 -14.59
N THR A 520 -3.83 27.28 -14.18
CA THR A 520 -2.94 26.17 -13.84
C THR A 520 -3.62 25.26 -12.84
N LEU A 521 -3.74 23.97 -13.15
CA LEU A 521 -4.29 22.94 -12.26
C LEU A 521 -3.65 23.04 -10.86
N SER A 522 -4.41 22.78 -9.80
CA SER A 522 -3.84 22.66 -8.44
C SER A 522 -2.80 21.52 -8.40
N GLU A 523 -1.90 21.53 -7.41
CA GLU A 523 -0.89 20.47 -7.27
C GLU A 523 -1.55 19.09 -7.10
N ASN A 524 -2.62 19.00 -6.30
CA ASN A 524 -3.41 17.78 -6.13
C ASN A 524 -4.04 17.31 -7.44
N GLN A 525 -4.60 18.23 -8.23
CA GLN A 525 -5.15 17.92 -9.55
C GLN A 525 -4.08 17.42 -10.53
N GLN A 526 -2.87 17.97 -10.46
CA GLN A 526 -1.73 17.51 -11.26
C GLN A 526 -1.32 16.09 -10.87
N LEU A 527 -1.26 15.77 -9.57
CA LEU A 527 -0.99 14.41 -9.08
C LEU A 527 -2.07 13.42 -9.57
N CYS A 528 -3.35 13.78 -9.45
CA CYS A 528 -4.46 12.98 -9.96
C CYS A 528 -4.36 12.75 -11.48
N ALA A 529 -4.00 13.79 -12.25
CA ALA A 529 -3.78 13.66 -13.69
C ALA A 529 -2.60 12.73 -14.02
N MET A 530 -1.50 12.79 -13.25
CA MET A 530 -0.37 11.87 -13.41
C MET A 530 -0.80 10.41 -13.18
N VAL A 531 -1.55 10.14 -12.12
CA VAL A 531 -2.11 8.80 -11.84
C VAL A 531 -3.00 8.33 -12.98
N ARG A 532 -3.98 9.15 -13.37
CA ARG A 532 -4.92 8.83 -14.46
C ARG A 532 -4.19 8.48 -15.75
N ASN A 533 -3.18 9.27 -16.11
CA ASN A 533 -2.42 9.06 -17.33
C ASN A 533 -1.60 7.76 -17.31
N ALA A 534 -1.02 7.43 -16.15
CA ALA A 534 -0.27 6.20 -15.97
C ALA A 534 -1.18 4.96 -16.01
N GLU A 535 -2.30 4.98 -15.29
CA GLU A 535 -3.24 3.87 -15.27
C GLU A 535 -3.91 3.63 -16.63
N ARG A 536 -4.32 4.71 -17.31
CA ARG A 536 -4.86 4.64 -18.67
C ARG A 536 -3.90 3.95 -19.63
N GLN A 537 -2.60 4.24 -19.53
CA GLN A 537 -1.60 3.56 -20.36
C GLN A 537 -1.49 2.05 -20.04
N ALA A 538 -1.65 1.62 -18.79
CA ALA A 538 -1.71 0.20 -18.43
C ALA A 538 -2.96 -0.49 -19.01
N LEU A 539 -4.11 0.16 -18.88
CA LEU A 539 -5.39 -0.33 -19.41
C LEU A 539 -5.38 -0.42 -20.95
N GLU A 540 -4.92 0.61 -21.64
CA GLU A 540 -4.82 0.64 -23.11
C GLU A 540 -3.90 -0.48 -23.64
N ARG A 541 -2.74 -0.71 -23.01
CA ARG A 541 -1.84 -1.81 -23.40
C ARG A 541 -2.52 -3.17 -23.25
N THR A 542 -3.17 -3.38 -22.11
CA THR A 542 -3.88 -4.64 -21.83
C THR A 542 -5.03 -4.85 -22.80
N TYR A 543 -5.80 -3.80 -23.08
CA TYR A 543 -6.85 -3.82 -24.07
C TYR A 543 -6.36 -4.21 -25.47
N ILE A 544 -5.23 -3.64 -25.92
CA ILE A 544 -4.62 -3.97 -27.22
C ILE A 544 -4.17 -5.44 -27.24
N TYR A 545 -3.50 -5.90 -26.19
CA TYR A 545 -3.07 -7.29 -26.05
C TYR A 545 -4.26 -8.25 -26.15
N MET A 546 -5.33 -8.00 -25.38
CA MET A 546 -6.50 -8.85 -25.36
C MET A 546 -7.27 -8.85 -26.68
N LYS A 547 -7.24 -7.76 -27.45
CA LYS A 547 -7.78 -7.74 -28.81
C LYS A 547 -7.02 -8.66 -29.76
N GLN A 548 -5.69 -8.70 -29.66
CA GLN A 548 -4.87 -9.62 -30.45
C GLN A 548 -5.17 -11.08 -30.05
N GLU A 549 -5.32 -11.34 -28.76
CA GLU A 549 -5.73 -12.66 -28.25
C GLU A 549 -7.12 -13.08 -28.75
N ALA A 550 -8.04 -12.13 -28.94
CA ALA A 550 -9.37 -12.39 -29.50
C ALA A 550 -9.31 -12.85 -30.97
N GLU A 551 -8.35 -12.31 -31.73
CA GLU A 551 -8.12 -12.66 -33.14
C GLU A 551 -7.40 -14.00 -33.30
N ALA A 552 -6.62 -14.42 -32.30
CA ALA A 552 -5.82 -15.65 -32.32
C ALA A 552 -6.49 -16.86 -31.63
N LEU A 553 -7.80 -16.80 -31.35
CA LEU A 553 -8.51 -17.87 -30.64
C LEU A 553 -8.45 -19.22 -31.37
N ASP A 554 -8.50 -19.24 -32.69
CA ASP A 554 -8.45 -20.47 -33.50
C ASP A 554 -7.07 -21.17 -33.47
N LEU A 555 -6.01 -20.44 -33.07
CA LEU A 555 -4.66 -20.96 -32.95
C LEU A 555 -4.39 -21.64 -31.61
N LYS A 556 -5.31 -21.52 -30.64
CA LYS A 556 -5.14 -22.06 -29.28
C LYS A 556 -5.45 -23.56 -29.23
N GLU A 557 -4.70 -24.27 -28.40
CA GLU A 557 -4.97 -25.66 -28.10
C GLU A 557 -5.90 -25.80 -26.89
N TYR A 558 -7.08 -26.41 -27.11
CA TYR A 558 -8.14 -26.52 -26.10
C TYR A 558 -8.15 -27.85 -25.36
N TYR A 559 -8.92 -27.94 -24.27
CA TYR A 559 -8.98 -29.11 -23.40
C TYR A 559 -9.21 -30.42 -24.16
N GLN A 560 -10.17 -30.46 -25.08
CA GLN A 560 -10.46 -31.67 -25.86
C GLN A 560 -9.29 -32.07 -26.77
N GLN A 561 -8.60 -31.11 -27.37
CA GLN A 561 -7.43 -31.38 -28.22
C GLN A 561 -6.26 -31.91 -27.38
N ARG A 562 -5.97 -31.29 -26.23
CA ARG A 562 -4.95 -31.76 -25.29
C ARG A 562 -5.22 -33.18 -24.82
N ARG A 563 -6.48 -33.47 -24.49
CA ARG A 563 -6.94 -34.80 -24.06
C ARG A 563 -6.84 -35.84 -25.16
N LEU A 564 -7.04 -35.48 -26.42
CA LEU A 564 -6.85 -36.39 -27.55
C LEU A 564 -5.37 -36.67 -27.82
N LYS A 565 -4.50 -35.68 -27.70
CA LYS A 565 -3.04 -35.88 -27.85
C LYS A 565 -2.47 -36.81 -26.78
N SER A 566 -2.96 -36.72 -25.55
CA SER A 566 -2.52 -37.60 -24.47
C SER A 566 -2.94 -39.07 -24.65
N LEU A 567 -3.83 -39.38 -25.60
CA LEU A 567 -4.15 -40.77 -25.98
C LEU A 567 -3.01 -41.47 -26.73
N GLY A 568 -1.96 -40.74 -27.15
CA GLY A 568 -0.78 -41.34 -27.76
C GLY A 568 -1.06 -42.06 -29.08
N LEU A 569 -2.07 -41.63 -29.84
CA LEU A 569 -2.41 -42.22 -31.15
C LEU A 569 -1.26 -42.11 -32.17
N ASP A 570 -0.31 -41.20 -31.91
CA ASP A 570 0.91 -40.99 -32.72
C ASP A 570 2.14 -41.74 -32.17
N SER A 571 1.98 -42.54 -31.11
CA SER A 571 3.07 -43.37 -30.60
C SER A 571 3.35 -44.54 -31.55
N GLU A 572 4.63 -44.87 -31.78
CA GLU A 572 4.99 -46.04 -32.58
C GLU A 572 4.37 -47.29 -31.94
N TRP A 573 3.41 -47.88 -32.65
CA TRP A 573 2.86 -49.17 -32.28
C TRP A 573 4.00 -50.19 -32.34
N SER A 574 4.45 -50.68 -31.18
CA SER A 574 5.39 -51.79 -31.08
C SER A 574 4.66 -53.01 -30.52
N PRO A 575 4.74 -54.18 -31.19
CA PRO A 575 4.14 -55.42 -30.69
C PRO A 575 4.78 -55.90 -29.37
N GLU A 576 5.88 -55.29 -28.91
CA GLU A 576 6.50 -55.56 -27.61
C GLU A 576 5.75 -54.87 -26.44
N ASN A 577 4.86 -53.92 -26.72
CA ASN A 577 4.01 -53.27 -25.71
C ASN A 577 2.65 -53.98 -25.48
N ASP A 578 2.37 -55.07 -26.20
CA ASP A 578 1.18 -55.92 -26.03
C ASP A 578 1.32 -56.95 -24.88
N ASP A 579 2.47 -56.99 -24.19
CA ASP A 579 2.60 -57.72 -22.93
C ASP A 579 1.93 -56.91 -21.80
N VAL A 580 0.60 -57.06 -21.76
CA VAL A 580 -0.29 -56.58 -20.71
C VAL A 580 0.07 -57.23 -19.37
N GLY A 581 1.04 -56.63 -18.68
CA GLY A 581 1.07 -56.57 -17.23
C GLY A 581 -0.12 -55.74 -16.76
N TRP A 582 -1.27 -56.40 -16.59
CA TRP A 582 -2.48 -56.00 -15.85
C TRP A 582 -2.39 -54.64 -15.13
N GLY A 583 -2.58 -53.52 -15.85
CA GLY A 583 -2.33 -52.21 -15.25
C GLY A 583 -2.59 -51.00 -16.14
N GLY A 584 -3.69 -50.97 -16.89
CA GLY A 584 -4.30 -49.72 -17.36
C GLY A 584 -3.76 -49.10 -18.65
N ASN A 585 -4.46 -49.36 -19.76
CA ASN A 585 -4.87 -48.33 -20.72
C ASN A 585 -5.94 -48.94 -21.64
N ARG A 586 -7.16 -48.39 -21.60
CA ARG A 586 -8.27 -48.84 -22.46
C ARG A 586 -8.10 -48.24 -23.85
N VAL A 587 -7.94 -49.11 -24.85
CA VAL A 587 -7.91 -48.76 -26.28
C VAL A 587 -9.32 -48.34 -26.74
N PRO A 588 -9.50 -47.25 -27.48
CA PRO A 588 -10.81 -46.85 -28.02
C PRO A 588 -11.21 -47.75 -29.19
N GLY A 589 -12.33 -48.48 -29.08
CA GLY A 589 -12.94 -49.20 -30.21
C GLY A 589 -13.40 -50.64 -29.95
N GLY A 590 -13.17 -51.21 -28.77
CA GLY A 590 -13.66 -52.55 -28.42
C GLY A 590 -15.14 -52.54 -28.00
N ALA A 591 -16.04 -52.51 -28.97
CA ALA A 591 -17.44 -52.85 -28.76
C ALA A 591 -17.60 -54.38 -28.71
N ASP A 592 -17.37 -54.97 -27.53
CA ASP A 592 -17.85 -56.33 -27.26
C ASP A 592 -19.01 -56.25 -26.27
N TYR A 593 -20.19 -56.49 -26.83
CA TYR A 593 -21.39 -56.90 -26.10
C TYR A 593 -21.09 -58.17 -25.31
N ASP A 594 -21.53 -58.24 -24.05
CA ASP A 594 -22.09 -59.48 -23.51
C ASP A 594 -22.89 -59.23 -22.21
N TRP A 595 -24.20 -59.50 -22.32
CA TRP A 595 -25.28 -59.76 -21.32
C TRP A 595 -25.46 -58.87 -20.08
#